data_AF-A0A966Q1A6-F1
#
_entry.id   AF-A0A966Q1A6-F1
#
_cell.length_a   1.000
_cell.length_b   1.000
_cell.length_c   1.000
_cell.angle_alpha   90.00
_cell.angle_beta   90.00
_cell.angle_gamma   90.00
#
_symmetry.space_group_name_H-M   'P 1'
#
loop_
_entity.id
_entity.type
_entity.pdbx_description
1 polymer ?
#
loop_
_entity_poly.entity_id
_entity_poly.type
_entity_poly.pdbx_seq_one_letter_code
_entity_poly.pdbx_strand_id
1 'polypeptide(L)'
;MDINSLDLYMSCYAHAAYHEASNQSEEVAVMNVIRQRIKAGYGKDSCEVVYADGQFQGVVDETHDEVDMKRFLNIKLLAIDVIHRNRYNNPVPNKLHFYDDSIKTPVGWKNCNIKIGRLVFCD
;
A
#
# COMPACT_ATOMS: atom_id res chain seq x y z
N MET A 1 -8.23 18.34 6.68
CA MET A 1 -8.21 17.86 5.29
C MET A 1 -9.63 18.00 4.77
N ASP A 2 -9.83 18.68 3.65
CA ASP A 2 -11.15 18.75 3.02
C ASP A 2 -11.53 17.40 2.40
N ILE A 3 -12.79 17.27 1.98
CA ILE A 3 -13.34 16.01 1.46
C ILE A 3 -12.70 15.59 0.13
N ASN A 4 -12.29 16.53 -0.72
CA ASN A 4 -11.68 16.23 -2.02
C ASN A 4 -10.24 15.73 -1.82
N SER A 5 -9.49 16.37 -0.93
CA SER A 5 -8.14 15.93 -0.54
C SER A 5 -8.18 14.55 0.12
N LEU A 6 -9.16 14.30 1.00
CA LEU A 6 -9.34 12.99 1.62
C LEU A 6 -9.67 11.93 0.57
N ASP A 7 -10.61 12.22 -0.33
CA ASP A 7 -11.01 11.31 -1.39
C ASP A 7 -9.84 10.92 -2.30
N LEU A 8 -9.04 11.92 -2.71
CA LEU A 8 -7.83 11.73 -3.51
C LEU A 8 -6.82 10.82 -2.79
N TYR A 9 -6.43 11.16 -1.57
CA TYR A 9 -5.40 10.40 -0.86
C TYR A 9 -5.83 8.97 -0.57
N MET A 10 -7.10 8.74 -0.21
CA MET A 10 -7.62 7.39 0.02
C MET A 10 -7.70 6.57 -1.27
N SER A 11 -7.96 7.22 -2.41
CA SER A 11 -7.91 6.56 -3.72
C SER A 11 -6.49 6.10 -4.05
N CYS A 12 -5.46 6.89 -3.75
CA CYS A 12 -4.07 6.50 -3.98
C CYS A 12 -3.65 5.29 -3.11
N TYR A 13 -4.02 5.28 -1.82
CA TYR A 13 -3.83 4.08 -0.97
C TYR A 13 -4.55 2.86 -1.54
N ALA A 14 -5.79 3.03 -2.00
CA ALA A 14 -6.60 1.95 -2.53
C ALA A 14 -6.03 1.39 -3.83
N HIS A 15 -5.51 2.25 -4.71
CA HIS A 15 -4.94 1.86 -5.98
C HIS A 15 -3.72 0.94 -5.77
N ALA A 16 -2.78 1.35 -4.92
CA ALA A 16 -1.64 0.49 -4.58
C ALA A 16 -2.09 -0.83 -3.92
N ALA A 17 -2.98 -0.78 -2.92
CA ALA A 17 -3.44 -2.00 -2.26
C ALA A 17 -4.19 -2.95 -3.22
N TYR A 18 -4.96 -2.42 -4.17
CA TYR A 18 -5.69 -3.21 -5.16
C TYR A 18 -4.77 -4.09 -6.02
N HIS A 19 -3.63 -3.54 -6.45
CA HIS A 19 -2.67 -4.23 -7.31
C HIS A 19 -1.69 -5.12 -6.53
N GLU A 20 -1.32 -4.75 -5.30
CA GLU A 20 -0.29 -5.44 -4.56
C GLU A 20 -0.84 -6.55 -3.63
N ALA A 21 -2.07 -6.40 -3.16
CA ALA A 21 -2.65 -7.30 -2.17
C ALA A 21 -3.71 -8.22 -2.78
N SER A 22 -3.79 -9.44 -2.23
CA SER A 22 -4.77 -10.46 -2.58
C SER A 22 -5.92 -10.56 -1.56
N ASN A 23 -5.77 -9.98 -0.37
CA ASN A 23 -6.72 -10.05 0.72
C ASN A 23 -6.64 -8.83 1.65
N GLN A 24 -7.63 -8.66 2.51
CA GLN A 24 -7.76 -7.52 3.40
C GLN A 24 -6.54 -7.32 4.34
N SER A 25 -5.93 -8.40 4.84
CA SER A 25 -4.77 -8.26 5.75
C SER A 25 -3.55 -7.70 5.01
N GLU A 26 -3.32 -8.14 3.77
CA GLU A 26 -2.30 -7.57 2.89
C GLU A 26 -2.62 -6.12 2.53
N GLU A 27 -3.88 -5.79 2.22
CA GLU A 27 -4.31 -4.41 1.91
C GLU A 27 -3.99 -3.47 3.07
N VAL A 28 -4.34 -3.84 4.30
CA VAL A 28 -4.01 -3.05 5.50
C VAL A 28 -2.49 -2.88 5.63
N ALA A 29 -1.70 -3.92 5.37
CA ALA A 29 -0.25 -3.85 5.47
C ALA A 29 0.37 -2.93 4.41
N VAL A 30 -0.05 -3.03 3.15
CA VAL A 30 0.41 -2.16 2.04
C VAL A 30 0.09 -0.70 2.33
N MET A 31 -1.14 -0.40 2.77
CA MET A 31 -1.52 0.97 3.17
C MET A 31 -0.61 1.50 4.28
N ASN A 32 -0.25 0.64 5.23
CA ASN A 32 0.66 1.03 6.30
C ASN A 32 2.10 1.26 5.83
N VAL A 33 2.60 0.49 4.87
CA VAL A 33 3.90 0.78 4.23
C VAL A 33 3.91 2.17 3.60
N ILE A 34 2.87 2.53 2.84
CA ILE A 34 2.74 3.87 2.23
C ILE A 34 2.75 4.95 3.32
N ARG A 35 2.00 4.76 4.42
CA ARG A 35 2.00 5.68 5.56
C ARG A 35 3.40 5.85 6.17
N GLN A 36 4.19 4.78 6.24
CA GLN A 36 5.55 4.81 6.77
C GLN A 36 6.53 5.48 5.78
N ARG A 37 6.38 5.26 4.48
CA ARG A 37 7.14 5.94 3.42
C ARG A 37 6.93 7.46 3.43
N ILE A 38 5.69 7.92 3.65
CA ILE A 38 5.40 9.36 3.83
C ILE A 38 6.19 9.91 5.02
N LYS A 39 6.16 9.22 6.17
CA LYS A 39 6.92 9.64 7.36
C LYS A 39 8.44 9.62 7.14
N ALA A 40 8.92 8.72 6.29
CA ALA A 40 10.32 8.61 5.92
C ALA A 40 10.76 9.60 4.82
N GLY A 41 9.84 10.40 4.27
CA GLY A 41 10.15 11.45 3.30
C GLY A 41 10.22 10.98 1.84
N TYR A 42 9.64 9.83 1.50
CA TYR A 42 9.60 9.32 0.12
C TYR A 42 8.65 10.13 -0.78
N GLY A 43 7.74 10.88 -0.16
CA GLY A 43 6.76 11.76 -0.79
C GLY A 43 5.99 12.52 0.28
N LYS A 44 5.34 13.61 -0.09
CA LYS A 44 4.57 14.47 0.84
C LYS A 44 3.21 13.90 1.18
N ASP A 45 2.65 13.08 0.30
CA ASP A 45 1.35 12.44 0.46
C ASP A 45 1.33 11.02 -0.16
N SER A 46 0.20 10.34 -0.06
CA SER A 46 0.07 8.97 -0.56
C SER A 46 0.17 8.88 -2.07
N CYS A 47 -0.24 9.90 -2.81
CA CYS A 47 -0.20 9.87 -4.27
C CYS A 47 1.24 10.06 -4.76
N GLU A 48 2.01 10.99 -4.17
CA GLU A 48 3.44 11.13 -4.47
C GLU A 48 4.21 9.83 -4.19
N VAL A 49 3.86 9.08 -3.13
CA VAL A 49 4.50 7.78 -2.85
C VAL A 49 4.04 6.70 -3.83
N VAL A 50 2.75 6.65 -4.18
CA VAL A 50 2.18 5.56 -4.98
C VAL A 50 2.55 5.67 -6.45
N TYR A 51 2.58 6.88 -7.01
CA TYR A 51 2.87 7.10 -8.43
C TYR A 51 4.34 7.44 -8.70
N ALA A 52 5.22 7.41 -7.70
CA ALA A 52 6.66 7.53 -7.94
C ALA A 52 7.20 6.29 -8.67
N ASP A 53 8.09 6.52 -9.63
CA ASP A 53 8.66 5.48 -10.49
C ASP A 53 9.23 4.30 -9.67
N GLY A 54 8.79 3.09 -10.03
CA GLY A 54 9.27 1.84 -9.44
C GLY A 54 8.76 1.55 -8.02
N GLN A 55 7.85 2.34 -7.45
CA GLN A 55 7.29 2.07 -6.12
C GLN A 55 6.22 0.98 -6.11
N PHE A 56 5.37 0.95 -7.14
CA PHE A 56 4.23 0.03 -7.30
C PHE A 56 4.04 -0.29 -8.78
N GLN A 57 4.50 -1.47 -9.22
CA GLN A 57 4.54 -1.80 -10.65
C GLN A 57 3.14 -1.89 -11.26
N GLY A 58 2.17 -2.43 -10.52
CA GLY A 58 0.83 -2.64 -11.03
C GLY A 58 -0.02 -1.37 -11.21
N VAL A 59 0.41 -0.24 -10.65
CA VAL A 59 -0.32 1.05 -10.69
C VAL A 59 -0.12 1.79 -12.02
N VAL A 60 1.00 1.56 -12.70
CA VAL A 60 1.38 2.23 -13.95
C VAL A 60 1.31 1.30 -15.17
N ASP A 61 0.85 0.06 -14.96
CA ASP A 61 0.75 -0.94 -16.03
C ASP A 61 -0.57 -0.76 -16.79
N GLU A 62 -0.48 -0.24 -18.01
CA GLU A 62 -1.62 -0.04 -18.92
C GLU A 62 -2.22 -1.36 -19.44
N THR A 63 -1.58 -2.50 -19.20
CA THR A 63 -2.02 -3.82 -19.71
C THR A 63 -2.90 -4.59 -18.74
N HIS A 64 -3.20 -4.03 -17.56
CA HIS A 64 -4.06 -4.66 -16.57
C HIS A 64 -5.53 -4.75 -17.00
N ASP A 65 -6.19 -5.82 -16.54
CA ASP A 65 -7.62 -6.05 -16.72
C ASP A 65 -8.46 -4.87 -16.22
N GLU A 66 -9.69 -4.74 -16.74
CA GLU A 66 -10.65 -3.74 -16.25
C GLU A 66 -10.75 -3.80 -14.71
N VAL A 67 -10.67 -2.64 -14.06
CA VAL A 67 -10.73 -2.53 -12.61
C VAL A 67 -12.09 -3.02 -12.11
N ASP A 68 -12.10 -4.01 -11.21
CA ASP A 68 -13.29 -4.35 -10.44
C ASP A 68 -13.61 -3.17 -9.51
N MET A 69 -14.52 -2.32 -9.98
CA MET A 69 -14.94 -1.11 -9.29
C MET A 69 -15.51 -1.40 -7.90
N LYS A 70 -16.19 -2.53 -7.70
CA LYS A 70 -16.74 -2.89 -6.39
C LYS A 70 -15.59 -3.20 -5.43
N ARG A 71 -14.61 -3.99 -5.86
CA ARG A 71 -13.43 -4.29 -5.05
C ARG A 71 -12.65 -3.00 -4.75
N PHE A 72 -12.37 -2.17 -5.76
CA PHE A 72 -11.66 -0.91 -5.57
C PHE A 72 -12.34 0.02 -4.55
N LEU A 73 -13.67 0.21 -4.66
CA LEU A 73 -14.42 1.04 -3.72
C LEU A 73 -14.40 0.47 -2.29
N ASN A 74 -14.44 -0.85 -2.12
CA ASN A 74 -14.31 -1.48 -0.80
C ASN A 74 -12.92 -1.22 -0.19
N ILE A 75 -11.85 -1.31 -1.00
CA ILE A 75 -10.49 -1.02 -0.54
C ILE A 75 -10.35 0.47 -0.18
N LYS A 76 -10.98 1.37 -0.92
CA LYS A 76 -11.02 2.81 -0.59
C LYS A 76 -11.72 3.08 0.74
N LEU A 77 -12.84 2.40 1.01
CA LEU A 77 -13.50 2.46 2.32
C LEU A 77 -12.59 1.91 3.43
N LEU A 78 -11.87 0.82 3.17
CA LEU A 78 -10.88 0.28 4.10
C LEU A 78 -9.76 1.28 4.38
N ALA A 79 -9.26 1.99 3.36
CA ALA A 79 -8.23 3.02 3.52
C ALA A 79 -8.69 4.14 4.47
N ILE A 80 -9.96 4.56 4.39
CA ILE A 80 -10.54 5.53 5.34
C ILE A 80 -10.46 4.99 6.77
N ASP A 81 -10.87 3.74 6.99
CA ASP A 81 -10.86 3.15 8.32
C ASP A 81 -9.44 2.91 8.87
N VAL A 82 -8.49 2.49 8.03
CA VAL A 82 -7.10 2.21 8.40
C VAL A 82 -6.30 3.50 8.62
N ILE A 83 -6.31 4.41 7.66
CA ILE A 83 -5.40 5.56 7.61
C ILE A 83 -6.01 6.79 8.29
N HIS A 84 -7.24 7.14 7.93
CA HIS A 84 -7.86 8.36 8.45
C HIS A 84 -8.41 8.16 9.86
N ARG A 85 -9.13 7.05 10.10
CA ARG A 85 -9.75 6.76 11.40
C ARG A 85 -8.89 5.93 12.35
N ASN A 86 -7.77 5.38 11.88
CA ASN A 86 -6.85 4.55 12.67
C ASN A 86 -7.56 3.38 13.41
N ARG A 87 -8.55 2.75 12.79
CA ARG A 87 -9.32 1.63 13.38
C ARG A 87 -8.57 0.30 13.39
N TYR A 88 -7.48 0.19 12.62
CA TYR A 88 -6.66 -1.01 12.51
C TYR A 88 -5.28 -0.74 13.10
N ASN A 89 -4.78 -1.69 13.90
CA ASN A 89 -3.39 -1.68 14.35
C ASN A 89 -2.45 -1.79 13.13
N ASN A 90 -1.31 -1.08 13.17
CA ASN A 90 -0.29 -1.22 12.14
C ASN A 90 0.39 -2.60 12.25
N PRO A 91 0.21 -3.51 11.29
CA PRO A 91 0.83 -4.84 11.39
C PRO A 91 2.30 -4.84 10.94
N VAL A 92 2.78 -3.73 10.34
CA VAL A 92 4.12 -3.59 9.74
C VAL A 92 4.80 -2.31 10.24
N PRO A 93 5.02 -2.17 11.57
CA PRO A 93 5.65 -0.97 12.12
C PRO A 93 7.07 -0.82 11.56
N ASN A 94 7.41 0.40 11.12
CA ASN A 94 8.73 0.80 10.61
C ASN A 94 9.23 0.07 9.36
N LYS A 95 8.36 -0.69 8.66
CA LYS A 95 8.70 -1.34 7.39
C LYS A 95 8.45 -0.39 6.22
N LEU A 96 9.42 -0.23 5.33
CA LEU A 96 9.31 0.62 4.13
C LEU A 96 9.25 -0.21 2.83
N HIS A 97 9.59 -1.49 2.90
CA HIS A 97 9.71 -2.36 1.75
C HIS A 97 8.88 -3.63 1.92
N PHE A 98 8.40 -4.21 0.82
CA PHE A 98 7.75 -5.51 0.81
C PHE A 98 7.90 -6.20 -0.55
N TYR A 99 7.88 -7.52 -0.54
CA TYR A 99 7.94 -8.35 -1.75
C TYR A 99 7.05 -9.59 -1.60
N ASP A 100 6.68 -10.19 -2.73
CA ASP A 100 5.94 -11.45 -2.76
C ASP A 100 6.87 -12.64 -2.47
N ASP A 101 6.44 -13.58 -1.63
CA ASP A 101 7.27 -14.71 -1.22
C ASP A 101 7.54 -15.76 -2.33
N SER A 102 6.94 -15.62 -3.51
CA SER A 102 7.31 -16.36 -4.71
C SER A 102 8.66 -15.95 -5.30
N ILE A 103 9.19 -14.78 -4.93
CA ILE A 103 10.51 -14.31 -5.37
C ILE A 103 11.54 -14.34 -4.22
N LYS A 104 12.83 -14.35 -4.58
CA LYS A 104 13.90 -14.20 -3.59
C LYS A 104 13.90 -12.78 -3.03
N THR A 105 14.30 -12.65 -1.77
CA THR A 105 14.47 -11.34 -1.13
C THR A 105 15.33 -10.42 -2.01
N PRO A 106 14.85 -9.22 -2.34
CA PRO A 106 15.62 -8.27 -3.14
C PRO A 106 16.96 -7.92 -2.49
N VAL A 107 17.98 -7.74 -3.33
CA VAL A 107 19.33 -7.41 -2.88
C VAL A 107 19.33 -6.08 -2.13
N GLY A 108 19.96 -6.06 -0.96
CA GLY A 108 20.11 -4.85 -0.13
C GLY A 108 18.98 -4.64 0.88
N TRP A 109 17.87 -5.38 0.78
CA TRP A 109 16.77 -5.29 1.73
C TRP A 109 17.11 -6.05 3.02
N LYS A 110 16.73 -5.49 4.17
CA LYS A 110 17.13 -5.98 5.49
C LYS A 110 15.93 -6.18 6.40
N ASN A 111 16.12 -6.97 7.46
CA ASN A 111 15.14 -7.17 8.52
C ASN A 111 13.75 -7.59 7.98
N CYS A 112 13.73 -8.48 7.00
CA CYS A 112 12.53 -9.04 6.38
C CYS A 112 11.88 -10.10 7.27
N ASN A 113 11.27 -9.67 8.38
CA ASN A 113 10.85 -10.56 9.48
C ASN A 113 9.34 -10.56 9.75
N ILE A 114 8.54 -9.83 8.97
CA ILE A 114 7.08 -9.83 9.07
C ILE A 114 6.53 -10.40 7.77
N LYS A 115 5.66 -11.41 7.88
CA LYS A 115 4.96 -12.01 6.74
C LYS A 115 3.45 -11.92 6.97
N ILE A 116 2.72 -11.43 5.97
CA ILE A 116 1.25 -11.31 6.00
C ILE A 116 0.74 -11.83 4.66
N GLY A 117 0.03 -12.96 4.71
CA GLY A 117 -0.32 -13.71 3.50
C GLY A 117 0.93 -14.03 2.68
N ARG A 118 0.97 -13.62 1.42
CA ARG A 118 2.11 -13.81 0.51
C ARG A 118 3.17 -12.72 0.60
N LEU A 119 2.89 -11.59 1.27
CA LEU A 119 3.79 -10.46 1.33
C LEU A 119 4.77 -10.57 2.52
N VAL A 120 6.05 -10.35 2.25
CA VAL A 120 7.13 -10.27 3.25
C VAL A 120 7.60 -8.82 3.34
N PHE A 121 7.61 -8.27 4.56
CA PHE A 121 7.89 -6.87 4.83
C PHE A 121 9.27 -6.70 5.47
N CYS A 122 10.02 -5.74 4.94
CA CYS A 122 11.40 -5.42 5.28
C CYS A 122 11.51 -3.96 5.73
N ASP A 123 12.60 -3.66 6.43
CA ASP A 123 12.93 -2.28 6.77
C ASP A 123 13.09 -1.46 5.49
#